data_AF-A0A438DAV4-F1
#
_entry.id   AF-A0A438DAV4-F1
#
_cell.length_a   1.000
_cell.length_b   1.000
_cell.length_c   1.000
_cell.angle_alpha   90.00
_cell.angle_beta   90.00
_cell.angle_gamma   90.00
#
_symmetry.space_group_name_H-M   'P 1'
#
loop_
_entity.id
_entity.type
_entity.pdbx_description
1 polymer ?
#
loop_
_entity_poly.entity_id
_entity_poly.type
_entity_poly.pdbx_seq_one_letter_code
_entity_poly.pdbx_strand_id
1 'polypeptide(L)'
;MYQQESGLFDFRRTEVSPLLLVVDRRDDPVTPLLNQWTYQAMVHELIGIQDNKVDLTNIGKFPKDQQEVVLSSEQDAFFKANMYENFGDIGMNIKRMVDEFQQISKSNQNIQTVEDMAKFVDNYPEYKKMHGNVSKHVTMVTEMSKIVEERKLMLVSQTEQDLACNGGQVAAFEAVTNLLNDERVSDVDRLRLVMLYALRYEKESPVQLMQLFNKLASRSAKYKPGVI
;
A
#
# COMPACT_ATOMS: atom_id res chain seq x y z
N MET A 1 25.71 -19.96 -29.89
CA MET A 1 26.82 -18.99 -29.79
C MET A 1 26.24 -17.71 -29.21
N TYR A 2 26.71 -17.27 -28.06
CA TYR A 2 26.39 -15.92 -27.58
C TYR A 2 27.20 -14.93 -28.45
N GLN A 3 26.53 -14.01 -29.13
CA GLN A 3 27.21 -12.89 -29.80
C GLN A 3 27.77 -11.97 -28.72
N GLN A 4 29.09 -11.81 -28.67
CA GLN A 4 29.73 -10.79 -27.84
C GLN A 4 29.55 -9.44 -28.53
N GLU A 5 28.69 -8.58 -27.99
CA GLU A 5 28.58 -7.18 -28.43
C GLU A 5 29.77 -6.38 -27.87
N SER A 6 30.76 -6.11 -28.71
CA SER A 6 31.91 -5.28 -28.36
C SER A 6 31.50 -3.81 -28.19
N GLY A 7 31.81 -3.21 -27.04
CA GLY A 7 31.61 -1.77 -26.77
C GLY A 7 30.39 -1.41 -25.91
N LEU A 8 29.52 -2.38 -25.56
CA LEU A 8 28.30 -2.11 -24.77
C LEU A 8 28.58 -1.50 -23.39
N PHE A 9 29.72 -1.86 -22.79
CA PHE A 9 30.12 -1.44 -21.44
C PHE A 9 31.36 -0.53 -21.43
N ASP A 10 31.71 0.10 -22.56
CA ASP A 10 32.82 1.06 -22.64
C ASP A 10 32.41 2.44 -22.09
N PHE A 11 32.20 2.49 -20.77
CA PHE A 11 31.79 3.71 -20.08
C PHE A 11 32.98 4.59 -19.70
N ARG A 12 32.74 5.90 -19.58
CA ARG A 12 33.72 6.83 -19.01
C ARG A 12 34.09 6.37 -17.59
N ARG A 13 35.39 6.17 -17.35
CA ARG A 13 35.89 5.80 -16.02
C ARG A 13 35.61 6.90 -15.01
N THR A 14 34.97 6.53 -13.90
CA THR A 14 34.74 7.38 -12.72
C THR A 14 35.81 7.09 -11.65
N GLU A 15 36.09 8.06 -10.76
CA GLU A 15 37.05 7.87 -9.66
C GLU A 15 36.62 6.77 -8.68
N VAL A 16 35.31 6.64 -8.46
CA VAL A 16 34.70 5.57 -7.68
C VAL A 16 33.93 4.66 -8.62
N SER A 17 34.25 3.36 -8.60
CA SER A 17 33.51 2.36 -9.37
C SER A 17 32.14 2.11 -8.75
N PRO A 18 31.07 2.00 -9.54
CA PRO A 18 29.76 1.64 -9.02
C PRO A 18 29.78 0.22 -8.44
N LEU A 19 29.06 0.01 -7.34
CA LEU A 19 28.88 -1.29 -6.71
C LEU A 19 27.51 -1.87 -7.08
N LEU A 20 27.50 -3.04 -7.71
CA LEU A 20 26.29 -3.84 -7.89
C LEU A 20 26.13 -4.77 -6.67
N LEU A 21 25.12 -4.52 -5.85
CA LEU A 21 24.75 -5.40 -4.74
C LEU A 21 23.59 -6.31 -5.17
N VAL A 22 23.84 -7.62 -5.17
CA VAL A 22 22.81 -8.65 -5.42
C VAL A 22 22.46 -9.31 -4.10
N VAL A 23 21.19 -9.28 -3.73
CA VAL A 23 20.68 -9.80 -2.46
C VAL A 23 19.65 -10.88 -2.74
N ASP A 24 19.62 -11.91 -1.89
CA ASP A 24 18.60 -12.95 -1.93
C ASP A 24 17.46 -12.61 -0.97
N ARG A 25 16.21 -12.64 -1.44
CA ARG A 25 15.04 -12.35 -0.59
C ARG A 25 14.94 -13.33 0.58
N ARG A 26 15.45 -14.56 0.43
CA ARG A 26 15.43 -15.60 1.48
C ARG A 26 16.20 -15.21 2.74
N ASP A 27 17.12 -14.25 2.65
CA ASP A 27 17.89 -13.77 3.80
C ASP A 27 17.04 -12.93 4.77
N ASP A 28 15.93 -12.36 4.31
CA ASP A 28 14.95 -11.69 5.17
C ASP A 28 13.51 -11.97 4.68
N PRO A 29 12.89 -13.07 5.13
CA PRO A 29 11.51 -13.38 4.79
C PRO A 29 10.50 -12.57 5.61
N VAL A 30 10.94 -11.78 6.60
CA VAL A 30 10.07 -11.04 7.53
C VAL A 30 9.51 -9.79 6.86
N THR A 31 10.36 -8.97 6.24
CA THR A 31 9.93 -7.71 5.60
C THR A 31 8.70 -7.82 4.69
N PRO A 32 8.61 -8.79 3.75
CA PRO A 32 7.43 -8.90 2.88
C PRO A 32 6.15 -9.41 3.57
N LEU A 33 6.24 -9.90 4.82
CA LEU A 33 5.08 -10.38 5.59
C LEU A 33 4.45 -9.28 6.46
N LEU A 34 5.18 -8.20 6.74
CA LEU A 34 4.71 -7.11 7.60
C LEU A 34 3.74 -6.21 6.83
N ASN A 35 2.65 -5.80 7.48
CA ASN A 35 1.78 -4.74 6.97
C ASN A 35 2.56 -3.43 6.79
N GLN A 36 2.34 -2.79 5.65
CA GLN A 36 2.99 -1.57 5.21
C GLN A 36 2.10 -0.35 5.44
N TRP A 37 2.70 0.71 5.97
CA TRP A 37 1.99 1.94 6.34
C TRP A 37 2.44 3.18 5.57
N THR A 38 3.37 3.03 4.62
CA THR A 38 3.72 4.11 3.68
C THR A 38 2.76 4.10 2.51
N TYR A 39 2.46 5.26 1.94
CA TYR A 39 1.35 5.38 1.00
C TYR A 39 1.42 4.39 -0.19
N GLN A 40 2.54 4.36 -0.91
CA GLN A 40 2.69 3.47 -2.06
C GLN A 40 2.62 1.99 -1.67
N ALA A 41 3.30 1.62 -0.59
CA ALA A 41 3.38 0.22 -0.16
C ALA A 41 2.03 -0.28 0.36
N MET A 42 1.30 0.55 1.11
CA MET A 42 -0.04 0.26 1.61
C MET A 42 -1.04 0.10 0.46
N VAL A 43 -0.94 0.94 -0.58
CA VAL A 43 -1.75 0.78 -1.79
C VAL A 43 -1.44 -0.57 -2.46
N HIS A 44 -0.17 -0.90 -2.65
CA HIS A 44 0.23 -2.17 -3.26
C HIS A 44 -0.27 -3.37 -2.44
N GLU A 45 -0.26 -3.27 -1.12
CA GLU A 45 -0.65 -4.36 -0.23
C GLU A 45 -2.17 -4.57 -0.16
N LEU A 46 -2.95 -3.49 -0.04
CA LEU A 46 -4.39 -3.59 0.22
C LEU A 46 -5.22 -3.64 -1.06
N ILE A 47 -4.71 -3.02 -2.13
CA ILE A 47 -5.43 -2.84 -3.38
C ILE A 47 -4.72 -3.55 -4.53
N GLY A 48 -3.39 -3.47 -4.57
CA GLY A 48 -2.57 -3.98 -5.66
C GLY A 48 -2.15 -2.87 -6.62
N ILE A 49 -0.87 -2.91 -7.01
CA ILE A 49 -0.33 -2.08 -8.09
C ILE A 49 0.26 -3.03 -9.13
N GLN A 50 -0.21 -2.94 -10.36
CA GLN A 50 0.30 -3.69 -11.50
C GLN A 50 0.62 -2.70 -12.63
N ASP A 51 1.87 -2.67 -13.12
CA ASP A 51 2.31 -1.74 -14.16
C ASP A 51 1.99 -0.26 -13.88
N ASN A 52 2.17 0.16 -12.62
CA ASN A 52 1.80 1.50 -12.11
C ASN A 52 0.29 1.83 -12.22
N LYS A 53 -0.55 0.81 -12.39
CA LYS A 53 -2.00 0.93 -12.40
C LYS A 53 -2.62 0.26 -11.19
N VAL A 54 -3.76 0.82 -10.80
CA VAL A 54 -4.62 0.34 -9.74
C VAL A 54 -5.99 0.10 -10.31
N ASP A 55 -6.51 -1.12 -10.11
CA ASP A 55 -7.88 -1.48 -10.45
C ASP A 55 -8.81 -1.18 -9.28
N LEU A 56 -9.77 -0.28 -9.51
CA LEU A 56 -10.75 0.17 -8.53
C LEU A 56 -12.13 -0.47 -8.74
N THR A 57 -12.29 -1.38 -9.70
CA THR A 57 -13.58 -2.04 -10.01
C THR A 57 -14.23 -2.70 -8.79
N ASN A 58 -13.42 -3.26 -7.89
CA ASN A 58 -13.88 -3.99 -6.71
C ASN A 58 -14.01 -3.13 -5.44
N ILE A 59 -13.62 -1.85 -5.51
CA ILE A 59 -13.36 -1.01 -4.35
C ILE A 59 -14.33 0.18 -4.30
N GLY A 60 -15.13 0.39 -5.34
CA GLY A 60 -16.14 1.43 -5.34
C GLY A 60 -17.03 1.42 -6.57
N LYS A 61 -18.04 2.29 -6.57
CA LYS A 61 -18.87 2.54 -7.75
C LYS A 61 -18.23 3.65 -8.57
N PHE A 62 -17.29 3.30 -9.43
CA PHE A 62 -16.70 4.22 -10.38
C PHE A 62 -17.44 4.21 -11.72
N PRO A 63 -17.56 5.37 -12.38
CA PRO A 63 -17.81 5.43 -13.81
C PRO A 63 -16.85 4.50 -14.56
N LYS A 64 -17.28 3.86 -15.65
CA LYS A 64 -16.47 2.87 -16.40
C LYS A 64 -15.12 3.45 -16.87
N ASP A 65 -15.05 4.75 -17.08
CA ASP A 65 -13.87 5.51 -17.47
C ASP A 65 -12.88 5.81 -16.33
N GLN A 66 -13.22 5.48 -15.07
CA GLN A 66 -12.38 5.73 -13.88
C GLN A 66 -12.10 4.45 -13.06
N GLN A 67 -12.32 3.28 -13.66
CA GLN A 67 -12.10 1.99 -13.02
C GLN A 67 -10.61 1.63 -12.90
N GLU A 68 -9.78 2.14 -13.82
CA GLU A 68 -8.32 2.02 -13.73
C GLU A 68 -7.70 3.39 -13.45
N VAL A 69 -6.75 3.40 -12.52
CA VAL A 69 -6.06 4.61 -12.10
C VAL A 69 -4.56 4.43 -12.22
N VAL A 70 -3.89 5.42 -12.81
CA VAL A 70 -2.42 5.45 -12.89
C VAL A 70 -1.84 6.16 -11.66
N LEU A 71 -0.86 5.51 -11.02
CA LEU A 71 -0.02 6.05 -9.95
C LEU A 71 1.42 6.19 -10.46
N SER A 72 1.79 7.41 -10.88
CA SER A 72 3.13 7.73 -11.37
C SER A 72 3.67 8.97 -10.68
N SER A 73 4.88 8.85 -10.11
CA SER A 73 5.57 9.98 -9.46
C SER A 73 6.06 11.04 -10.47
N GLU A 74 6.11 10.72 -11.76
CA GLU A 74 6.49 11.68 -12.80
C GLU A 74 5.31 12.55 -13.25
N GLN A 75 4.10 11.99 -13.23
CA GLN A 75 2.89 12.64 -13.75
C GLN A 75 2.01 13.25 -12.65
N ASP A 76 2.26 12.85 -11.40
CA ASP A 76 1.50 13.25 -10.22
C ASP A 76 2.39 13.82 -9.11
N ALA A 77 2.32 15.14 -8.95
CA ALA A 77 3.07 15.86 -7.93
C ALA A 77 2.62 15.52 -6.50
N PHE A 78 1.32 15.27 -6.30
CA PHE A 78 0.80 14.88 -4.99
C PHE A 78 1.34 13.51 -4.61
N PHE A 79 1.24 12.53 -5.51
CA PHE A 79 1.78 11.19 -5.27
C PHE A 79 3.28 11.24 -5.01
N LYS A 80 4.06 11.96 -5.82
CA LYS A 80 5.51 12.10 -5.63
C LYS A 80 5.89 12.62 -4.25
N ALA A 81 5.17 13.63 -3.76
CA ALA A 81 5.43 14.22 -2.45
C ALA A 81 5.02 13.31 -1.28
N ASN A 82 4.09 12.40 -1.51
CA ASN A 82 3.42 11.63 -0.45
C ASN A 82 3.69 10.11 -0.51
N MET A 83 4.34 9.59 -1.55
CA MET A 83 4.46 8.15 -1.79
C MET A 83 5.12 7.37 -0.64
N TYR A 84 5.96 8.03 0.16
CA TYR A 84 6.65 7.45 1.31
C TYR A 84 6.15 7.95 2.66
N GLU A 85 5.17 8.86 2.68
CA GLU A 85 4.58 9.35 3.92
C GLU A 85 3.74 8.26 4.58
N ASN A 86 3.69 8.29 5.91
CA ASN A 86 2.90 7.32 6.66
C ASN A 86 1.40 7.60 6.52
N PHE A 87 0.57 6.58 6.76
CA PHE A 87 -0.88 6.65 6.60
C PHE A 87 -1.55 7.79 7.41
N GLY A 88 -1.02 8.13 8.58
CA GLY A 88 -1.52 9.26 9.40
C GLY A 88 -1.29 10.61 8.72
N ASP A 89 -0.07 10.84 8.24
CA ASP A 89 0.31 12.08 7.55
C ASP A 89 -0.42 12.22 6.20
N ILE A 90 -0.63 11.11 5.50
CA ILE A 90 -1.45 11.08 4.28
C ILE A 90 -2.87 11.58 4.53
N GLY A 91 -3.52 11.16 5.60
CA GLY A 91 -4.85 11.64 5.95
C GLY A 91 -4.92 13.16 6.09
N MET A 92 -3.90 13.75 6.71
CA MET A 92 -3.78 15.21 6.85
C MET A 92 -3.50 15.92 5.52
N ASN A 93 -2.63 15.34 4.69
CA ASN A 93 -2.25 15.92 3.39
C ASN A 93 -3.41 15.85 2.38
N ILE A 94 -4.21 14.78 2.39
CA ILE A 94 -5.44 14.67 1.58
C ILE A 94 -6.44 15.74 1.97
N LYS A 95 -6.65 15.96 3.27
CA LYS A 95 -7.56 17.01 3.75
C LYS A 95 -7.14 18.38 3.23
N ARG A 96 -5.85 18.70 3.31
CA ARG A 96 -5.29 19.94 2.77
C ARG A 96 -5.53 20.08 1.26
N MET A 97 -5.28 19.02 0.51
CA MET A 97 -5.52 18.98 -0.94
C MET A 97 -7.00 19.21 -1.29
N VAL A 98 -7.93 18.66 -0.49
CA VAL A 98 -9.38 18.89 -0.66
C VAL A 98 -9.75 20.35 -0.34
N ASP A 99 -9.21 20.91 0.74
CA ASP A 99 -9.48 22.30 1.16
C ASP A 99 -8.97 23.30 0.09
N GLU A 100 -7.78 23.08 -0.46
CA GLU A 100 -7.20 23.86 -1.57
C GLU A 100 -8.08 23.77 -2.83
N PHE A 101 -8.51 22.56 -3.19
CA PHE A 101 -9.42 22.36 -4.33
C PHE A 101 -10.75 23.09 -4.16
N GLN A 102 -11.32 23.08 -2.95
CA GLN A 102 -12.56 23.80 -2.65
C GLN A 102 -12.40 25.32 -2.78
N GLN A 103 -11.25 25.88 -2.37
CA GLN A 103 -10.98 27.31 -2.54
C GLN A 103 -10.93 27.69 -4.03
N ILE A 104 -10.23 26.92 -4.86
CA ILE A 104 -10.14 27.13 -6.31
C ILE A 104 -11.51 26.94 -6.98
N SER A 105 -12.30 25.96 -6.53
CA SER A 105 -13.64 25.74 -7.05
C SER A 105 -14.59 26.90 -6.75
N LYS A 106 -14.48 27.54 -5.58
CA LYS A 106 -15.29 28.71 -5.23
C LYS A 106 -14.91 29.95 -6.02
N SER A 107 -13.61 30.18 -6.28
CA SER A 107 -13.18 31.28 -7.14
C SER A 107 -13.69 31.09 -8.58
N ASN A 108 -13.72 29.85 -9.07
CA ASN A 108 -14.22 29.52 -10.40
C ASN A 108 -15.75 29.57 -10.54
N GLN A 109 -16.52 29.64 -9.45
CA GLN A 109 -17.98 29.79 -9.49
C GLN A 109 -18.44 31.26 -9.64
N ASN A 110 -17.57 32.23 -9.34
CA ASN A 110 -17.87 33.65 -9.41
C ASN A 110 -17.55 34.27 -10.79
N ILE A 111 -18.02 33.64 -11.88
CA ILE A 111 -17.85 34.19 -13.24
C ILE A 111 -18.93 35.24 -13.48
N GLN A 112 -18.55 36.51 -13.49
CA GLN A 112 -19.48 37.63 -13.68
C GLN A 112 -19.26 38.39 -15.00
N THR A 113 -18.06 38.30 -15.58
CA THR A 113 -17.69 39.02 -16.81
C THR A 113 -17.30 38.06 -17.94
N VAL A 114 -17.32 38.57 -19.18
CA VAL A 114 -16.86 37.83 -20.37
C VAL A 114 -15.35 37.53 -20.29
N GLU A 115 -14.57 38.40 -19.66
CA GLU A 115 -13.14 38.20 -19.44
C GLU A 115 -12.86 37.07 -18.43
N ASP A 116 -13.68 36.95 -17.38
CA ASP A 116 -13.59 35.84 -16.42
C ASP A 116 -13.97 34.50 -17.08
N MET A 117 -14.94 34.54 -18.00
CA MET A 117 -15.35 33.36 -18.75
C MET A 117 -14.23 32.86 -19.68
N ALA A 118 -13.48 33.77 -20.32
CA ALA A 118 -12.30 33.42 -21.11
C ALA A 118 -11.20 32.78 -20.25
N LYS A 119 -10.84 33.41 -19.12
CA LYS A 119 -9.85 32.86 -18.17
C LYS A 119 -10.25 31.50 -17.62
N PHE A 120 -11.54 31.28 -17.35
CA PHE A 120 -12.03 29.98 -16.90
C PHE A 120 -11.85 28.90 -17.96
N VAL A 121 -12.18 29.19 -19.23
CA VAL A 121 -12.01 28.24 -20.33
C VAL A 121 -10.52 27.89 -20.52
N ASP A 122 -9.65 28.88 -20.42
CA ASP A 122 -8.19 28.68 -20.51
C ASP A 122 -7.66 27.79 -19.37
N ASN A 123 -8.15 27.98 -18.14
CA ASN A 123 -7.73 27.21 -16.96
C ASN A 123 -8.52 25.90 -16.75
N TYR A 124 -9.59 25.67 -17.53
CA TYR A 124 -10.47 24.50 -17.37
C TYR A 124 -9.75 23.14 -17.48
N PRO A 125 -8.78 22.94 -18.41
CA PRO A 125 -8.02 21.69 -18.47
C PRO A 125 -7.25 21.39 -17.19
N GLU A 126 -6.61 22.39 -16.58
CA GLU A 126 -5.88 22.24 -15.31
C GLU A 126 -6.84 21.94 -14.16
N TYR A 127 -7.96 22.66 -14.09
CA TYR A 127 -9.02 22.40 -13.09
C TYR A 127 -9.54 20.96 -13.20
N LYS A 128 -9.80 20.46 -14.42
CA LYS A 128 -10.25 19.09 -14.66
C LYS A 128 -9.19 18.06 -14.23
N LYS A 129 -7.91 18.30 -14.53
CA LYS A 129 -6.81 17.43 -14.09
C LYS A 129 -6.70 17.40 -12.56
N MET A 130 -6.78 18.56 -11.91
CA MET A 130 -6.74 18.68 -10.45
C MET A 130 -7.93 17.96 -9.80
N HIS A 131 -9.15 18.13 -10.32
CA HIS A 131 -10.33 17.42 -9.86
C HIS A 131 -10.16 15.89 -9.94
N GLY A 132 -9.63 15.39 -11.07
CA GLY A 132 -9.32 13.97 -11.24
C GLY A 132 -8.33 13.45 -10.20
N ASN A 133 -7.24 14.19 -9.94
CA ASN A 133 -6.25 13.80 -8.93
C ASN A 133 -6.81 13.82 -7.50
N VAL A 134 -7.62 14.82 -7.16
CA VAL A 134 -8.29 14.91 -5.85
C VAL A 134 -9.22 13.72 -5.66
N SER A 135 -10.11 13.47 -6.63
CA SER A 135 -11.04 12.34 -6.59
C SER A 135 -10.29 11.03 -6.42
N LYS A 136 -9.26 10.81 -7.24
CA LYS A 136 -8.39 9.64 -7.18
C LYS A 136 -7.85 9.37 -5.78
N HIS A 137 -7.10 10.31 -5.21
CA HIS A 137 -6.39 10.07 -3.95
C HIS A 137 -7.34 10.03 -2.75
N VAL A 138 -8.42 10.82 -2.77
CA VAL A 138 -9.48 10.75 -1.74
C VAL A 138 -10.10 9.36 -1.73
N THR A 139 -10.46 8.80 -2.89
CA THR A 139 -11.08 7.48 -2.91
C THR A 139 -10.11 6.39 -2.46
N MET A 140 -8.85 6.43 -2.92
CA MET A 140 -7.82 5.49 -2.47
C MET A 140 -7.67 5.46 -0.94
N VAL A 141 -7.54 6.64 -0.32
CA VAL A 141 -7.34 6.73 1.13
C VAL A 141 -8.60 6.36 1.90
N THR A 142 -9.77 6.69 1.37
CA THR A 142 -11.06 6.30 1.97
C THR A 142 -11.22 4.78 2.00
N GLU A 143 -10.91 4.10 0.90
CA GLU A 143 -11.03 2.65 0.81
C GLU A 143 -9.96 1.93 1.64
N MET A 144 -8.72 2.42 1.64
CA MET A 144 -7.70 1.90 2.57
C MET A 144 -8.13 2.04 4.04
N SER A 145 -8.69 3.19 4.42
CA SER A 145 -9.21 3.41 5.79
C SER A 145 -10.28 2.38 6.17
N LYS A 146 -11.20 2.12 5.24
CA LYS A 146 -12.25 1.12 5.41
C LYS A 146 -11.68 -0.30 5.56
N ILE A 147 -10.73 -0.69 4.70
CA ILE A 147 -10.08 -2.01 4.79
C ILE A 147 -9.33 -2.17 6.12
N VAL A 148 -8.62 -1.14 6.58
CA VAL A 148 -7.91 -1.13 7.86
C VAL A 148 -8.86 -1.36 9.03
N GLU A 149 -10.02 -0.71 9.03
CA GLU A 149 -11.03 -0.86 10.07
C GLU A 149 -11.72 -2.23 10.02
N GLU A 150 -12.15 -2.65 8.83
CA GLU A 150 -12.85 -3.93 8.62
C GLU A 150 -11.99 -5.13 9.03
N ARG A 151 -10.69 -5.12 8.70
CA ARG A 151 -9.74 -6.21 8.99
C ARG A 151 -8.98 -6.05 10.32
N LYS A 152 -9.22 -4.96 11.06
CA LYS A 152 -8.50 -4.60 12.29
C LYS A 152 -6.98 -4.55 12.10
N LEU A 153 -6.51 -4.01 10.98
CA LEU A 153 -5.09 -4.06 10.58
C LEU A 153 -4.16 -3.34 11.56
N MET A 154 -4.63 -2.34 12.31
CA MET A 154 -3.83 -1.71 13.36
C MET A 154 -3.40 -2.70 14.44
N LEU A 155 -4.31 -3.57 14.90
CA LEU A 155 -4.02 -4.56 15.93
C LEU A 155 -3.19 -5.73 15.39
N VAL A 156 -3.47 -6.15 14.15
CA VAL A 156 -2.68 -7.15 13.43
C VAL A 156 -1.24 -6.66 13.30
N SER A 157 -1.05 -5.46 12.74
CA SER A 157 0.28 -4.89 12.51
C SER A 157 1.04 -4.66 13.81
N GLN A 158 0.37 -4.23 14.89
CA GLN A 158 1.01 -4.16 16.20
C GLN A 158 1.58 -5.53 16.63
N THR A 159 0.79 -6.59 16.48
CA THR A 159 1.22 -7.95 16.83
C THR A 159 2.36 -8.42 15.92
N GLU A 160 2.34 -8.08 14.63
CA GLU A 160 3.44 -8.36 13.70
C GLU A 160 4.74 -7.69 14.12
N GLN A 161 4.68 -6.41 14.53
CA GLN A 161 5.84 -5.68 15.04
C GLN A 161 6.37 -6.29 16.34
N ASP A 162 5.47 -6.69 17.25
CA ASP A 162 5.86 -7.38 18.48
C ASP A 162 6.55 -8.72 18.19
N LEU A 163 6.08 -9.48 17.19
CA LEU A 163 6.71 -10.73 16.76
C LEU A 163 8.08 -10.51 16.11
N ALA A 164 8.22 -9.45 15.30
CA ALA A 164 9.44 -9.15 14.57
C ALA A 164 10.54 -8.53 15.45
N CYS A 165 10.17 -7.64 16.36
CA CYS A 165 11.11 -6.77 17.08
C CYS A 165 11.21 -7.09 18.57
N ASN A 166 10.11 -7.53 19.20
CA ASN A 166 10.06 -7.75 20.64
C ASN A 166 10.30 -9.22 21.02
N GLY A 167 10.44 -9.46 22.32
CA GLY A 167 10.59 -10.79 22.90
C GLY A 167 9.44 -11.11 23.86
N GLY A 168 9.17 -12.39 24.07
CA GLY A 168 8.10 -12.83 24.98
C GLY A 168 7.18 -13.83 24.30
N GLN A 169 7.66 -15.06 24.15
CA GLN A 169 6.98 -16.14 23.44
C GLN A 169 5.56 -16.42 23.96
N VAL A 170 5.34 -16.38 25.28
CA VAL A 170 4.01 -16.61 25.89
C VAL A 170 3.02 -15.52 25.49
N ALA A 171 3.40 -14.25 25.65
CA ALA A 171 2.55 -13.12 25.28
C ALA A 171 2.29 -13.08 23.76
N ALA A 172 3.30 -13.37 22.95
CA ALA A 172 3.18 -13.49 21.51
C ALA A 172 2.20 -14.60 21.08
N PHE A 173 2.31 -15.78 21.70
CA PHE A 173 1.40 -16.89 21.43
C PHE A 173 -0.04 -16.56 21.79
N GLU A 174 -0.29 -15.93 22.94
CA GLU A 174 -1.62 -15.49 23.35
C GLU A 174 -2.19 -14.44 22.39
N ALA A 175 -1.40 -13.43 22.01
CA ALA A 175 -1.81 -12.38 21.08
C ALA A 175 -2.20 -12.96 19.71
N VAL A 176 -1.35 -13.82 19.13
CA VAL A 176 -1.64 -14.50 17.85
C VAL A 176 -2.88 -15.39 17.98
N THR A 177 -2.98 -16.16 19.07
CA THR A 177 -4.15 -17.04 19.31
C THR A 177 -5.46 -16.27 19.39
N ASN A 178 -5.44 -15.08 20.01
CA ASN A 178 -6.60 -14.18 20.11
C ASN A 178 -7.01 -13.64 18.74
N LEU A 179 -6.06 -13.18 17.92
CA LEU A 179 -6.34 -12.70 16.56
C LEU A 179 -6.83 -13.81 15.62
N LEU A 180 -6.35 -15.05 15.80
CA LEU A 180 -6.85 -16.21 15.05
C LEU A 180 -8.31 -16.54 15.39
N ASN A 181 -8.79 -16.19 16.58
CA ASN A 181 -10.20 -16.37 16.96
C ASN A 181 -11.11 -15.27 16.39
N ASP A 182 -10.58 -14.08 16.15
CA ASP A 182 -11.37 -12.94 15.68
C ASP A 182 -11.81 -13.13 14.23
N GLU A 183 -13.12 -13.19 13.98
CA GLU A 183 -13.70 -13.41 12.66
C GLU A 183 -13.44 -12.25 11.67
N ARG A 184 -13.15 -11.04 12.17
CA ARG A 184 -12.90 -9.86 11.32
C ARG A 184 -11.52 -9.87 10.66
N VAL A 185 -10.55 -10.56 11.26
CA VAL A 185 -9.21 -10.69 10.70
C VAL A 185 -9.27 -11.55 9.44
N SER A 186 -8.60 -11.17 8.35
CA SER A 186 -8.64 -11.96 7.12
C SER A 186 -7.83 -13.27 7.25
N ASP A 187 -8.11 -14.25 6.40
CA ASP A 187 -7.33 -15.50 6.38
C ASP A 187 -5.87 -15.26 6.02
N VAL A 188 -5.60 -14.27 5.16
CA VAL A 188 -4.23 -13.88 4.76
C VAL A 188 -3.47 -13.29 5.95
N ASP A 189 -4.11 -12.42 6.73
CA ASP A 189 -3.49 -11.82 7.92
C ASP A 189 -3.19 -12.87 8.99
N ARG A 190 -4.11 -13.82 9.20
CA ARG A 190 -3.88 -14.96 10.11
C ARG A 190 -2.70 -15.81 9.67
N LEU A 191 -2.60 -16.09 8.37
CA LEU A 191 -1.48 -16.85 7.82
C LEU A 191 -0.15 -16.11 8.05
N ARG A 192 -0.09 -14.80 7.75
CA ARG A 192 1.10 -13.96 7.97
C ARG A 192 1.54 -13.96 9.44
N LEU A 193 0.60 -13.81 10.38
CA LEU A 193 0.89 -13.87 11.82
C LEU A 193 1.51 -15.22 12.23
N VAL A 194 0.96 -16.33 11.75
CA VAL A 194 1.50 -17.67 12.05
C VAL A 194 2.88 -17.87 11.39
N MET A 195 3.09 -17.37 10.16
CA MET A 195 4.39 -17.42 9.50
C MET A 195 5.45 -16.61 10.27
N LEU A 196 5.12 -15.39 10.71
CA LEU A 196 6.01 -14.56 11.52
C LEU A 196 6.34 -15.22 12.86
N TYR A 197 5.34 -15.79 13.53
CA TYR A 197 5.54 -16.56 14.75
C TYR A 197 6.47 -17.77 14.51
N ALA A 198 6.27 -18.50 13.42
CA ALA A 198 7.10 -19.65 13.05
C ALA A 198 8.56 -19.22 12.82
N LEU A 199 8.78 -18.19 12.01
CA LEU A 199 10.12 -17.66 11.71
C LEU A 199 10.87 -17.22 12.98
N ARG A 200 10.15 -16.71 13.98
CA ARG A 200 10.74 -16.23 15.24
C ARG A 200 10.97 -17.35 16.26
N TYR A 201 9.98 -18.23 16.46
CA TYR A 201 9.90 -19.13 17.62
C TYR A 201 9.93 -20.63 17.27
N GLU A 202 10.23 -21.01 16.01
CA GLU A 202 10.27 -22.41 15.57
C GLU A 202 11.09 -23.35 16.47
N LYS A 203 12.19 -22.84 17.04
CA LYS A 203 13.11 -23.62 17.89
C LYS A 203 12.71 -23.63 19.37
N GLU A 204 11.92 -22.66 19.81
CA GLU A 204 11.60 -22.46 21.23
C GLU A 204 10.38 -23.28 21.67
N SER A 205 9.35 -23.40 20.83
CA SER A 205 8.16 -24.19 21.17
C SER A 205 7.45 -24.79 19.96
N PRO A 206 7.92 -25.98 19.50
CA PRO A 206 7.27 -26.70 18.41
C PRO A 206 5.81 -27.07 18.71
N VAL A 207 5.47 -27.30 19.99
CA VAL A 207 4.11 -27.65 20.41
C VAL A 207 3.14 -26.50 20.19
N GLN A 208 3.50 -25.28 20.59
CA GLN A 208 2.65 -24.10 20.38
C GLN A 208 2.52 -23.77 18.89
N LEU A 209 3.60 -23.89 18.14
CA LEU A 209 3.54 -23.73 16.69
C LEU A 209 2.57 -24.72 16.03
N MET A 210 2.61 -26.00 16.41
CA MET A 210 1.66 -27.01 15.93
C MET A 210 0.21 -26.70 16.33
N GLN A 211 -0.02 -26.12 17.50
CA GLN A 211 -1.36 -25.66 17.90
C GLN A 211 -1.87 -24.54 16.99
N LEU A 212 -1.03 -23.55 16.66
CA LEU A 212 -1.39 -22.49 15.72
C LEU A 212 -1.68 -23.03 14.32
N PHE A 213 -0.86 -23.98 13.82
CA PHE A 213 -1.09 -24.65 12.54
C PHE A 213 -2.43 -25.39 12.50
N ASN A 214 -2.72 -26.21 13.51
CA ASN A 214 -3.98 -26.94 13.59
C ASN A 214 -5.19 -25.99 13.64
N LYS A 215 -5.04 -24.87 14.35
CA LYS A 215 -6.07 -23.84 14.44
C LYS A 215 -6.33 -23.17 13.09
N LEU A 216 -5.27 -22.82 12.35
CA LEU A 216 -5.38 -22.28 10.99
C LEU A 216 -6.05 -23.30 10.05
N ALA A 217 -5.61 -24.56 10.08
CA ALA A 217 -6.12 -25.63 9.21
C ALA A 217 -7.59 -26.00 9.49
N SER A 218 -8.04 -25.88 10.74
CA SER A 218 -9.44 -26.14 11.11
C SER A 218 -10.44 -25.15 10.52
N ARG A 219 -9.99 -23.97 10.09
CA ARG A 219 -10.81 -22.98 9.40
C ARG A 219 -10.76 -23.27 7.91
N SER A 220 -11.89 -23.58 7.29
CA SER A 220 -11.93 -23.83 5.85
C SER A 220 -11.44 -22.58 5.12
N ALA A 221 -10.39 -22.73 4.31
CA ALA A 221 -9.86 -21.62 3.53
C ALA A 221 -10.92 -21.17 2.53
N LYS A 222 -11.50 -19.99 2.74
CA LYS A 222 -12.26 -19.29 1.70
C LYS A 222 -11.28 -18.60 0.75
N TYR A 223 -10.32 -19.35 0.22
CA TYR A 223 -9.32 -18.79 -0.68
C TYR A 223 -9.97 -18.53 -2.05
N LYS A 224 -10.05 -17.25 -2.43
CA LYS A 224 -10.25 -16.88 -3.83
C LYS A 224 -8.85 -16.75 -4.46
N PRO A 225 -8.53 -17.48 -5.53
CA PRO A 225 -7.25 -17.33 -6.21
C PRO A 225 -7.15 -15.92 -6.82
N GLY A 226 -6.04 -15.21 -6.55
CA GLY A 226 -5.72 -13.93 -7.20
C GLY A 226 -5.33 -12.75 -6.30
N VAL A 227 -5.12 -12.94 -4.98
CA VAL A 227 -4.56 -11.89 -4.11
C VAL A 227 -3.17 -12.29 -3.65
N ILE A 228 -2.21 -12.17 -4.57
CA ILE A 228 -0.78 -11.89 -4.33
C ILE A 228 -0.38 -10.91 -5.43
#